data_AF-A0A964FEU4-F1
#
_entry.id   AF-A0A964FEU4-F1
#
_cell.length_a   1.000
_cell.length_b   1.000
_cell.length_c   1.000
_cell.angle_alpha   90.00
_cell.angle_beta   90.00
_cell.angle_gamma   90.00
#
_symmetry.space_group_name_H-M   'P 1'
#
loop_
_entity.id
_entity.type
_entity.pdbx_description
1 polymer ?
#
loop_
_entity_poly.entity_id
_entity_poly.type
_entity_poly.pdbx_seq_one_letter_code
_entity_poly.pdbx_strand_id
1 'polypeptide(L)'
;MSLRDRFSKFSGKTRFVVSRVFIHLAGDEIAPMLGVLNRVVREAIDADGDLEVLGEGLVSVCQNLLQMSTYWQSAGNEGDVVWDEGEAGDYVNELFTDSAQRYMSEIDPTQDIGSDEPLSLPVTRNLVIMLAVAFEGESPDLENNLADMEALEYGLKALINLHYQEKLRAIQIHFSPAKLGDELNGEQLLLNFPELIPL
;
A
#
# COMPACT_ATOMS: atom_id res chain seq x y z
N MET A 1 -5.67 -7.59 22.05
CA MET A 1 -4.58 -7.07 22.90
C MET A 1 -4.09 -8.16 23.84
N SER A 2 -2.82 -8.58 23.72
CA SER A 2 -2.25 -9.67 24.51
C SER A 2 -1.71 -9.17 25.87
N LEU A 3 -1.43 -10.08 26.81
CA LEU A 3 -0.77 -9.73 28.08
C LEU A 3 0.66 -9.20 27.86
N ARG A 4 1.36 -9.68 26.82
CA ARG A 4 2.71 -9.24 26.45
C ARG A 4 2.74 -7.77 26.02
N ASP A 5 1.69 -7.31 25.33
CA ASP A 5 1.55 -5.91 24.91
C ASP A 5 1.43 -4.98 26.11
N ARG A 6 0.67 -5.39 27.14
CA ARG A 6 0.47 -4.60 28.36
C ARG A 6 1.75 -4.45 29.18
N PHE A 7 2.54 -5.52 29.30
CA PHE A 7 3.83 -5.48 29.99
C PHE A 7 4.86 -4.64 29.24
N SER A 8 4.89 -4.73 27.91
CA SER A 8 5.84 -3.96 27.08
C SER A 8 5.55 -2.46 27.13
N LYS A 9 4.27 -2.06 27.07
CA LYS A 9 3.83 -0.66 27.25
C LYS A 9 4.22 -0.10 28.62
N PHE A 10 4.17 -0.91 29.67
CA PHE A 10 4.58 -0.52 31.02
C PHE A 10 6.11 -0.38 31.19
N SER A 11 6.90 -1.08 30.35
CA SER A 11 8.37 -1.02 30.37
C SER A 11 8.98 0.16 29.61
N GLY A 12 8.15 1.00 28.96
CA GLY A 12 8.61 2.15 28.18
C GLY A 12 9.20 1.82 26.81
N LYS A 13 8.97 0.59 26.31
CA LYS A 13 9.39 0.21 24.96
C LYS A 13 8.54 0.92 23.91
N THR A 14 9.19 1.39 22.84
CA THR A 14 8.51 1.92 21.66
C THR A 14 7.73 0.80 20.99
N ARG A 15 6.47 1.10 20.66
CA ARG A 15 5.58 0.19 19.94
C ARG A 15 5.66 0.52 18.46
N PHE A 16 5.80 -0.51 17.64
CA PHE A 16 5.74 -0.40 16.20
C PHE A 16 4.55 -1.20 15.67
N VAL A 17 3.90 -0.66 14.65
CA VAL A 17 2.88 -1.37 13.88
C VAL A 17 3.41 -1.52 12.47
N VAL A 18 3.39 -2.75 11.97
CA VAL A 18 3.58 -3.03 10.54
C VAL A 18 2.21 -3.37 9.97
N SER A 19 1.80 -2.68 8.90
CA SER A 19 0.50 -2.87 8.27
C SER A 19 0.63 -2.84 6.76
N ARG A 20 0.06 -3.82 6.06
CA ARG A 20 -0.09 -3.85 4.60
C ARG A 20 -1.57 -3.79 4.26
N VAL A 21 -1.96 -2.76 3.53
CA VAL A 21 -3.34 -2.53 3.09
C VAL A 21 -3.45 -2.86 1.61
N PHE A 22 -4.44 -3.66 1.25
CA PHE A 22 -4.80 -4.01 -0.12
C PHE A 22 -6.06 -3.24 -0.52
N ILE A 23 -6.00 -2.52 -1.64
CA ILE A 23 -7.14 -1.77 -2.19
C ILE A 23 -7.34 -2.21 -3.64
N HIS A 24 -8.51 -2.73 -3.95
CA HIS A 24 -8.89 -3.11 -5.31
C HIS A 24 -9.83 -2.06 -5.91
N LEU A 25 -9.39 -1.46 -7.01
CA LEU A 25 -10.18 -0.60 -7.87
C LEU A 25 -10.64 -1.39 -9.10
N ALA A 26 -11.90 -1.22 -9.49
CA ALA A 26 -12.37 -1.69 -10.79
C ALA A 26 -13.23 -0.66 -11.52
N GLY A 27 -13.15 -0.68 -12.85
CA GLY A 27 -13.93 0.20 -13.73
C GLY A 27 -13.11 0.77 -14.88
N ASP A 28 -13.80 1.42 -15.81
CA ASP A 28 -13.18 1.93 -17.04
C ASP A 28 -12.35 3.22 -16.83
N GLU A 29 -12.46 3.87 -15.67
CA GLU A 29 -11.82 5.16 -15.36
C GLU A 29 -10.75 5.07 -14.27
N ILE A 30 -10.18 3.88 -14.02
CA ILE A 30 -9.12 3.68 -13.01
C ILE A 30 -7.71 4.02 -13.51
N ALA A 31 -7.55 4.22 -14.82
CA ALA A 31 -6.27 4.42 -15.48
C ALA A 31 -5.45 5.64 -14.97
N PRO A 32 -6.04 6.79 -14.57
CA PRO A 32 -5.29 7.88 -13.97
C PRO A 32 -4.48 7.48 -12.73
N MET A 33 -4.96 6.50 -11.96
CA MET A 33 -4.26 5.98 -10.77
C MET A 33 -2.92 5.34 -11.14
N LEU A 34 -2.83 4.67 -12.30
CA LEU A 34 -1.57 4.11 -12.80
C LEU A 34 -0.53 5.20 -13.08
N GLY A 35 -0.97 6.37 -13.58
CA GLY A 35 -0.08 7.52 -13.79
C GLY A 35 0.50 8.04 -12.47
N VAL A 36 -0.32 8.09 -11.42
CA VAL A 36 0.12 8.47 -10.06
C VAL A 36 1.12 7.46 -9.52
N LEU A 37 0.81 6.16 -9.59
CA LEU A 37 1.67 5.08 -9.07
C LEU A 37 3.03 5.04 -9.78
N ASN A 38 3.05 5.12 -11.11
CA ASN A 38 4.29 5.11 -11.89
C ASN A 38 5.18 6.32 -11.57
N ARG A 39 4.57 7.49 -11.38
CA ARG A 39 5.31 8.69 -10.96
C ARG A 39 5.94 8.49 -9.58
N VAL A 40 5.17 8.00 -8.60
CA VAL A 40 5.66 7.77 -7.23
C VAL A 40 6.79 6.74 -7.20
N VAL A 41 6.66 5.65 -7.96
CA VAL A 41 7.73 4.64 -8.10
C VAL A 41 9.01 5.26 -8.68
N ARG A 42 8.89 6.07 -9.73
CA ARG A 42 10.04 6.74 -10.35
C ARG A 42 10.71 7.72 -9.39
N GLU A 43 9.93 8.56 -8.73
CA GLU A 43 10.41 9.52 -7.72
C GLU A 43 11.13 8.79 -6.56
N ALA A 44 10.61 7.65 -6.12
CA ALA A 44 11.24 6.83 -5.09
C ALA A 44 12.59 6.22 -5.53
N ILE A 45 12.68 5.74 -6.77
CA ILE A 45 13.93 5.22 -7.35
C ILE A 45 14.96 6.36 -7.48
N ASP A 46 14.56 7.51 -8.02
CA ASP A 46 15.44 8.66 -8.23
C ASP A 46 15.96 9.25 -6.90
N ALA A 47 15.22 9.04 -5.81
CA ALA A 47 15.58 9.46 -4.46
C ALA A 47 16.25 8.35 -3.62
N ASP A 48 16.67 7.23 -4.23
CA ASP A 48 17.27 6.07 -3.55
C ASP A 48 16.46 5.56 -2.34
N GLY A 49 15.12 5.61 -2.44
CA GLY A 49 14.20 5.17 -1.39
C GLY A 49 14.12 6.11 -0.17
N ASP A 50 14.45 7.39 -0.33
CA ASP A 50 14.28 8.39 0.73
C ASP A 50 12.86 8.37 1.31
N LEU A 51 12.78 8.28 2.64
CA LEU A 51 11.51 8.07 3.35
C LEU A 51 10.59 9.29 3.25
N GLU A 52 11.14 10.50 3.16
CA GLU A 52 10.34 11.72 3.01
C GLU A 52 9.70 11.77 1.62
N VAL A 53 10.47 11.44 0.58
CA VAL A 53 9.97 11.35 -0.80
C VAL A 53 8.90 10.26 -0.93
N LEU A 54 9.15 9.09 -0.35
CA LEU A 54 8.16 8.00 -0.28
C LEU A 54 6.91 8.39 0.52
N GLY A 55 7.06 9.18 1.58
CA GLY A 55 5.98 9.72 2.40
C GLY A 55 5.06 10.64 1.62
N GLU A 56 5.62 11.59 0.86
CA GLU A 56 4.85 12.44 -0.07
C GLU A 56 4.17 11.62 -1.17
N GLY A 57 4.86 10.60 -1.68
CA GLY A 57 4.29 9.62 -2.62
C GLY A 57 3.08 8.88 -2.04
N LEU A 58 3.19 8.39 -0.80
CA LEU A 58 2.11 7.73 -0.06
C LEU A 58 0.91 8.68 0.12
N VAL A 59 1.15 9.93 0.51
CA VAL A 59 0.10 10.95 0.63
C VAL A 59 -0.62 11.14 -0.71
N SER A 60 0.13 11.28 -1.80
CA SER A 60 -0.42 11.45 -3.14
C SER A 60 -1.30 10.27 -3.54
N VAL A 61 -0.85 9.04 -3.28
CA VAL A 61 -1.60 7.81 -3.56
C VAL A 61 -2.88 7.74 -2.72
N CYS A 62 -2.80 7.94 -1.41
CA CYS A 62 -3.96 7.92 -0.51
C CYS A 62 -5.01 8.97 -0.89
N GLN A 63 -4.60 10.19 -1.27
CA GLN A 63 -5.52 11.24 -1.70
C GLN A 63 -6.25 10.89 -2.99
N ASN A 64 -5.55 10.31 -3.97
CA ASN A 64 -6.19 9.85 -5.22
C ASN A 64 -7.15 8.69 -4.94
N LEU A 65 -6.75 7.72 -4.10
CA LEU A 65 -7.64 6.62 -3.69
C LEU A 65 -8.92 7.14 -3.04
N LEU A 66 -8.84 8.13 -2.14
CA LEU A 66 -9.99 8.76 -1.51
C LEU A 66 -10.92 9.47 -2.51
N GLN A 67 -10.36 10.11 -3.54
CA GLN A 67 -11.15 10.74 -4.62
C GLN A 67 -11.81 9.70 -5.53
N MET A 68 -11.26 8.49 -5.60
CA MET A 68 -11.72 7.38 -6.43
C MET A 68 -12.56 6.36 -5.66
N SER A 69 -13.17 6.74 -4.52
CA SER A 69 -13.92 5.82 -3.66
C SER A 69 -15.08 5.12 -4.35
N THR A 70 -15.64 5.71 -5.41
CA THR A 70 -16.69 5.09 -6.24
C THR A 70 -16.21 3.86 -7.02
N TYR A 71 -14.90 3.68 -7.19
CA TYR A 71 -14.30 2.55 -7.90
C TYR A 71 -13.78 1.46 -6.95
N TRP A 72 -13.86 1.66 -5.63
CA TRP A 72 -13.48 0.65 -4.66
C TRP A 72 -14.41 -0.56 -4.78
N GLN A 73 -13.83 -1.75 -4.88
CA GLN A 73 -14.59 -3.01 -4.99
C GLN A 73 -14.35 -3.93 -3.80
N SER A 74 -13.10 -4.02 -3.35
CA SER A 74 -12.72 -4.87 -2.24
C SER A 74 -11.48 -4.30 -1.57
N ALA A 75 -11.33 -4.57 -0.28
CA ALA A 75 -10.14 -4.22 0.46
C ALA A 75 -9.82 -5.29 1.51
N GLY A 76 -8.61 -5.21 2.03
CA GLY A 76 -8.15 -6.06 3.11
C GLY A 76 -6.90 -5.47 3.72
N ASN A 77 -6.55 -5.94 4.91
CA ASN A 77 -5.31 -5.57 5.53
C ASN A 77 -4.77 -6.70 6.39
N GLU A 78 -3.46 -6.69 6.54
CA GLU A 78 -2.73 -7.58 7.43
C GLU A 78 -1.60 -6.81 8.09
N GLY A 79 -0.99 -7.39 9.10
CA GLY A 79 0.04 -6.73 9.88
C GLY A 79 0.15 -7.29 11.27
N ASP A 80 1.09 -6.74 12.04
CA ASP A 80 1.28 -7.10 13.44
C ASP A 80 1.89 -5.93 14.22
N VAL A 81 1.81 -6.06 15.54
CA VAL A 81 2.34 -5.13 16.52
C VAL A 81 3.60 -5.72 17.12
N VAL A 82 4.71 -5.01 16.96
CA VAL A 82 6.02 -5.42 17.48
C VAL A 82 6.57 -4.37 18.43
N TRP A 83 7.53 -4.78 19.25
CA TRP A 83 8.13 -3.96 20.32
C TRP A 83 9.64 -3.83 20.17
N ASP A 84 10.15 -4.25 19.01
CA ASP A 84 11.55 -4.20 18.60
C ASP A 84 11.60 -3.63 17.18
N GLU A 85 12.45 -2.62 16.97
CA GLU A 85 12.56 -1.93 15.68
C GLU A 85 13.18 -2.84 14.60
N GLY A 86 14.10 -3.72 15.00
CA GLY A 86 14.69 -4.71 14.09
C GLY A 86 13.64 -5.72 13.62
N GLU A 87 12.81 -6.23 14.54
CA GLU A 87 11.67 -7.10 14.21
C GLU A 87 10.68 -6.42 13.25
N ALA A 88 10.41 -5.12 13.44
CA ALA A 88 9.58 -4.35 12.51
C ALA A 88 10.21 -4.27 11.11
N GLY A 89 11.52 -4.01 11.03
CA GLY A 89 12.26 -3.94 9.77
C GLY A 89 12.29 -5.29 9.04
N ASP A 90 12.52 -6.38 9.76
CA ASP A 90 12.51 -7.73 9.20
C ASP A 90 11.13 -8.07 8.62
N TYR A 91 10.05 -7.76 9.35
CA TYR A 91 8.70 -8.04 8.86
C TYR A 91 8.34 -7.20 7.62
N VAL A 92 8.74 -5.93 7.57
CA VAL A 92 8.59 -5.10 6.37
C VAL A 92 9.32 -5.69 5.15
N ASN A 93 10.50 -6.29 5.34
CA ASN A 93 11.24 -6.94 4.26
C ASN A 93 10.58 -8.26 3.80
N GLU A 94 9.97 -9.00 4.72
CA GLU A 94 9.16 -10.17 4.37
C GLU A 94 7.95 -9.77 3.51
N LEU A 95 7.23 -8.72 3.91
CA LEU A 95 6.10 -8.19 3.14
C LEU A 95 6.51 -7.67 1.76
N PHE A 96 7.68 -7.04 1.64
CA PHE A 96 8.26 -6.65 0.35
C PHE A 96 8.46 -7.85 -0.57
N THR A 97 9.14 -8.87 -0.03
CA THR A 97 9.51 -10.07 -0.79
C THR A 97 8.27 -10.81 -1.25
N ASP A 98 7.28 -10.95 -0.35
CA ASP A 98 6.00 -11.55 -0.68
C ASP A 98 5.22 -10.72 -1.71
N SER A 99 5.15 -9.39 -1.53
CA SER A 99 4.53 -8.48 -2.51
C SER A 99 5.09 -8.70 -3.92
N ALA A 100 6.42 -8.63 -4.06
CA ALA A 100 7.12 -8.76 -5.34
C ALA A 100 6.95 -10.15 -5.98
N GLN A 101 7.02 -11.22 -5.19
CA GLN A 101 6.99 -12.59 -5.72
C GLN A 101 5.58 -13.09 -6.03
N ARG A 102 4.61 -12.76 -5.18
CA ARG A 102 3.28 -13.37 -5.23
C ARG A 102 2.29 -12.60 -6.10
N TYR A 103 2.39 -11.27 -6.15
CA TYR A 103 1.33 -10.43 -6.69
C TYR A 103 1.63 -9.81 -8.06
N MET A 104 2.62 -10.32 -8.79
CA MET A 104 3.04 -9.78 -10.10
C MET A 104 3.35 -8.27 -10.05
N SER A 105 3.80 -7.78 -8.89
CA SER A 105 4.09 -6.36 -8.68
C SER A 105 5.56 -6.01 -8.92
N GLU A 106 6.30 -6.90 -9.58
CA GLU A 106 7.67 -6.63 -10.02
C GLU A 106 7.65 -5.52 -11.06
N ILE A 107 8.22 -4.37 -10.68
CA ILE A 107 8.39 -3.21 -11.56
C ILE A 107 9.55 -3.50 -12.50
N ASP A 108 9.34 -3.29 -13.81
CA ASP A 108 10.43 -3.30 -14.79
C ASP A 108 10.97 -1.87 -14.95
N PRO A 109 12.13 -1.53 -14.35
CA PRO A 109 12.69 -0.18 -14.42
C PRO A 109 13.19 0.19 -15.83
N THR A 110 13.25 -0.78 -16.76
CA THR A 110 13.64 -0.55 -18.15
C THR A 110 12.46 -0.23 -19.06
N GLN A 111 11.22 -0.33 -18.56
CA GLN A 111 10.05 0.15 -19.29
C GLN A 111 10.05 1.68 -19.31
N ASP A 112 10.53 2.20 -20.44
CA ASP A 112 10.51 3.62 -20.77
C ASP A 112 9.04 4.05 -20.95
N ILE A 113 8.40 4.53 -19.88
CA ILE A 113 7.16 5.30 -20.01
C ILE A 113 7.59 6.70 -20.49
N GLY A 114 7.94 6.78 -21.77
CA GLY A 114 8.37 8.00 -22.43
C GLY A 114 7.25 9.04 -22.44
N SER A 115 7.60 10.29 -22.21
CA SER A 115 6.67 11.42 -22.07
C SER A 115 5.92 11.83 -23.35
N ASP A 116 6.14 11.15 -24.48
CA ASP A 116 5.69 11.59 -25.82
C ASP A 116 5.02 10.51 -26.69
N GLU A 117 4.78 9.30 -26.19
CA GLU A 117 3.96 8.32 -26.91
C GLU A 117 2.49 8.44 -26.49
N PRO A 118 1.51 8.33 -27.42
CA PRO A 118 0.10 8.32 -27.06
C PRO A 118 -0.12 7.14 -26.11
N LEU A 119 -0.25 7.47 -24.81
CA LEU A 119 -0.55 6.53 -23.73
C LEU A 119 -1.82 5.77 -24.09
N SER A 120 -1.70 4.63 -24.76
CA SER A 120 -2.69 3.58 -24.64
C SER A 120 -2.52 3.06 -23.22
N LEU A 121 -3.17 3.73 -22.27
CA LEU A 121 -3.29 3.22 -20.92
C LEU A 121 -3.82 1.79 -21.05
N PRO A 122 -3.19 0.81 -20.38
CA PRO A 122 -3.63 -0.56 -20.46
C PRO A 122 -5.10 -0.60 -20.07
N VAL A 123 -5.91 -1.34 -20.83
CA VAL A 123 -7.33 -1.54 -20.55
C VAL A 123 -7.46 -2.50 -19.37
N THR A 124 -6.76 -2.24 -18.26
CA THR A 124 -6.94 -3.03 -17.05
C THR A 124 -8.20 -2.55 -16.36
N ARG A 125 -9.14 -3.47 -16.20
CA ARG A 125 -10.40 -3.22 -15.50
C ARG A 125 -10.28 -3.41 -14.01
N ASN A 126 -9.18 -3.99 -13.54
CA ASN A 126 -8.87 -4.20 -12.13
C ASN A 126 -7.46 -3.68 -11.84
N LEU A 127 -7.30 -3.04 -10.71
CA LEU A 127 -6.03 -2.58 -10.18
C LEU A 127 -6.00 -2.86 -8.69
N VAL A 128 -5.01 -3.61 -8.22
CA VAL A 128 -4.79 -3.80 -6.78
C VAL A 128 -3.57 -2.99 -6.37
N ILE A 129 -3.75 -2.16 -5.34
CA ILE A 129 -2.70 -1.34 -4.73
C ILE A 129 -2.41 -1.92 -3.35
N MET A 130 -1.14 -2.08 -3.04
CA MET A 130 -0.62 -2.60 -1.78
C MET A 130 0.23 -1.53 -1.12
N LEU A 131 -0.24 -1.02 0.02
CA LEU A 131 0.44 0.00 0.82
C LEU A 131 0.95 -0.66 2.10
N ALA A 132 2.25 -0.94 2.17
CA ALA A 132 2.88 -1.45 3.38
C ALA A 132 3.62 -0.34 4.12
N VAL A 133 3.39 -0.22 5.41
CA VAL A 133 4.02 0.77 6.28
C VAL A 133 4.48 0.14 7.60
N ALA A 134 5.57 0.66 8.14
CA ALA A 134 5.88 0.54 9.56
C ALA A 134 5.79 1.91 10.22
N PHE A 135 5.20 2.00 11.41
CA PHE A 135 5.09 3.27 12.13
C PHE A 135 5.13 3.12 13.65
N GLU A 136 5.53 4.19 14.32
CA GLU A 136 5.53 4.27 15.78
C GLU A 136 4.15 4.58 16.37
N GLY A 137 3.85 3.93 17.49
CA GLY A 137 2.67 4.21 18.30
C GLY A 137 1.49 3.29 17.99
N GLU A 138 0.28 3.85 18.05
CA GLU A 138 -0.99 3.13 17.87
C GLU A 138 -1.84 3.86 16.83
N SER A 139 -2.49 3.10 15.95
CA SER A 139 -3.47 3.62 15.01
C SER A 139 -4.59 2.58 14.84
N PRO A 140 -5.68 2.67 15.63
CA PRO A 140 -6.80 1.73 15.52
C PRO A 140 -7.35 1.62 14.09
N ASP A 141 -7.28 2.70 13.32
CA ASP A 141 -7.75 2.75 11.94
C ASP A 141 -6.88 1.93 10.96
N LEU A 142 -5.69 1.47 11.37
CA LEU A 142 -4.81 0.61 10.56
C LEU A 142 -4.58 -0.77 11.18
N GLU A 143 -5.03 -0.98 12.40
CA GLU A 143 -4.91 -2.23 13.16
C GLU A 143 -6.19 -3.08 13.13
N ASN A 144 -7.32 -2.47 12.80
CA ASN A 144 -8.61 -3.17 12.63
C ASN A 144 -8.80 -3.61 11.18
N ASN A 145 -9.85 -4.42 10.94
CA ASN A 145 -10.23 -4.83 9.60
C ASN A 145 -10.69 -3.61 8.77
N LEU A 146 -10.04 -3.42 7.62
CA LEU A 146 -10.28 -2.34 6.66
C LEU A 146 -11.26 -2.70 5.54
N ALA A 147 -11.85 -3.91 5.55
CA ALA A 147 -12.87 -4.36 4.60
C ALA A 147 -14.26 -3.78 4.86
N ASP A 148 -14.34 -2.46 5.00
CA ASP A 148 -15.56 -1.67 5.07
C ASP A 148 -15.26 -0.28 4.47
N MET A 149 -16.24 0.33 3.79
CA MET A 149 -16.03 1.60 3.09
C MET A 149 -15.57 2.71 4.03
N GLU A 150 -16.17 2.83 5.21
CA GLU A 150 -15.84 3.86 6.19
C GLU A 150 -14.50 3.53 6.86
N ALA A 151 -14.25 2.27 7.20
CA ALA A 151 -12.98 1.82 7.74
C ALA A 151 -11.81 2.13 6.79
N LEU A 152 -11.95 1.80 5.49
CA LEU A 152 -10.94 2.07 4.48
C LEU A 152 -10.66 3.58 4.33
N GLU A 153 -11.71 4.40 4.35
CA GLU A 153 -11.56 5.86 4.31
C GLU A 153 -10.73 6.38 5.50
N TYR A 154 -11.02 5.90 6.72
CA TYR A 154 -10.24 6.27 7.90
C TYR A 154 -8.82 5.73 7.86
N GLY A 155 -8.60 4.50 7.39
CA GLY A 155 -7.26 3.93 7.20
C GLY A 155 -6.39 4.77 6.26
N LEU A 156 -6.93 5.16 5.09
CA LEU A 156 -6.20 6.02 4.14
C LEU A 156 -5.87 7.39 4.72
N LYS A 157 -6.81 8.00 5.47
CA LYS A 157 -6.57 9.26 6.20
C LYS A 157 -5.53 9.08 7.32
N ALA A 158 -5.52 7.95 8.00
CA ALA A 158 -4.56 7.63 9.04
C ALA A 158 -3.14 7.51 8.45
N LEU A 159 -2.96 6.88 7.29
CA LEU A 159 -1.67 6.84 6.58
C LEU A 159 -1.15 8.24 6.26
N ILE A 160 -2.00 9.13 5.75
CA ILE A 160 -1.66 10.54 5.48
C ILE A 160 -1.23 11.24 6.78
N ASN A 161 -1.98 11.06 7.86
CA ASN A 161 -1.68 11.67 9.15
C ASN A 161 -0.37 11.16 9.77
N LEU A 162 -0.02 9.88 9.56
CA LEU A 162 1.23 9.31 10.05
C LEU A 162 2.45 9.95 9.38
N HIS A 163 2.36 10.27 8.09
CA HIS A 163 3.39 11.03 7.37
C HIS A 163 3.58 12.41 7.99
N TYR A 164 2.50 13.20 8.10
CA TYR A 164 2.58 14.55 8.67
C TYR A 164 2.95 14.60 10.16
N GLN A 165 2.87 13.48 10.87
CA GLN A 165 3.33 13.34 12.25
C GLN A 165 4.77 12.80 12.36
N GLU A 166 5.44 12.55 11.24
CA GLU A 166 6.81 11.99 11.17
C GLU A 166 6.94 10.63 11.90
N LYS A 167 5.86 9.83 11.86
CA LYS A 167 5.77 8.53 12.55
C LYS A 167 6.08 7.32 11.67
N LEU A 168 6.13 7.51 10.35
CA LEU A 168 6.50 6.45 9.41
C LEU A 168 7.98 6.09 9.61
N ARG A 169 8.27 4.79 9.52
CA ARG A 169 9.62 4.21 9.64
C ARG A 169 9.99 3.37 8.42
N ALA A 170 9.00 2.86 7.71
CA ALA A 170 9.16 2.27 6.40
C ALA A 170 7.89 2.46 5.58
N ILE A 171 8.04 2.58 4.27
CA ILE A 171 6.95 2.71 3.30
C ILE A 171 7.30 1.86 2.09
N GLN A 172 6.34 1.07 1.62
CA GLN A 172 6.42 0.33 0.37
C GLN A 172 5.09 0.46 -0.36
N ILE A 173 5.19 0.76 -1.65
CA ILE A 173 4.04 0.94 -2.52
C ILE A 173 4.22 -0.03 -3.68
N HIS A 174 3.33 -1.01 -3.75
CA HIS A 174 3.26 -1.96 -4.85
C HIS A 174 1.88 -1.89 -5.50
N PHE A 175 1.79 -2.30 -6.75
CA PHE A 175 0.50 -2.43 -7.43
C PHE A 175 0.55 -3.53 -8.49
N SER A 176 -0.63 -4.01 -8.87
CA SER A 176 -0.81 -5.07 -9.85
C SER A 176 -2.03 -4.78 -10.73
N PRO A 177 -1.90 -4.87 -12.06
CA PRO A 177 -0.69 -5.23 -12.80
C PRO A 177 0.35 -4.10 -12.79
N ALA A 178 1.64 -4.45 -12.65
CA ALA A 178 2.74 -3.47 -12.62
C ALA A 178 3.35 -3.17 -14.01
N LYS A 179 3.21 -4.08 -14.97
CA LYS A 179 3.82 -3.96 -16.31
C LYS A 179 2.81 -3.43 -17.32
N LEU A 180 3.28 -2.60 -18.25
CA LEU A 180 2.43 -2.08 -19.32
C LEU A 180 1.92 -3.24 -20.20
N GLY A 181 0.61 -3.27 -20.42
CA GLY A 181 -0.05 -4.27 -21.26
C GLY A 181 -0.47 -5.54 -20.51
N ASP A 182 -0.08 -5.70 -19.25
CA ASP A 182 -0.64 -6.74 -18.39
C ASP A 182 -2.07 -6.38 -17.97
N GLU A 183 -2.92 -7.40 -17.90
CA GLU A 183 -4.30 -7.29 -17.40
C GLU A 183 -4.44 -8.17 -16.17
N LEU A 184 -5.08 -7.64 -15.14
CA LEU A 184 -5.53 -8.43 -13.99
C LEU A 184 -7.00 -8.79 -14.19
N ASN A 185 -7.27 -10.00 -14.64
CA ASN A 185 -8.65 -10.48 -14.83
C ASN A 185 -9.27 -11.00 -13.51
N GLY A 186 -10.57 -11.27 -13.51
CA GLY A 186 -11.28 -11.71 -12.31
C GLY A 186 -10.81 -13.05 -11.74
N GLU A 187 -10.36 -13.99 -12.58
CA GLU A 187 -9.81 -15.27 -12.11
C GLU A 187 -8.46 -15.07 -11.41
N GLN A 188 -7.57 -14.28 -12.01
CA GLN A 188 -6.28 -13.93 -11.41
C GLN A 188 -6.47 -13.15 -10.11
N LEU A 189 -7.44 -12.24 -10.05
CA LEU A 189 -7.78 -11.50 -8.84
C LEU A 189 -8.14 -12.46 -7.69
N LEU A 190 -9.06 -13.40 -7.94
CA LEU A 190 -9.52 -14.36 -6.94
C LEU A 190 -8.42 -15.34 -6.50
N LEU A 191 -7.54 -15.75 -7.41
CA LEU A 191 -6.47 -16.70 -7.13
C LEU A 191 -5.29 -16.05 -6.40
N ASN A 192 -4.92 -14.83 -6.79
CA ASN A 192 -3.70 -14.19 -6.32
C ASN A 192 -3.92 -13.36 -5.05
N PHE A 193 -5.12 -12.81 -4.85
CA PHE A 193 -5.44 -11.86 -3.76
C PHE A 193 -6.53 -12.38 -2.82
N PRO A 194 -6.32 -13.50 -2.10
CA PRO A 194 -7.28 -14.03 -1.15
C PRO A 194 -7.52 -13.12 0.07
N GLU A 195 -6.67 -12.12 0.30
CA GLU A 195 -6.81 -11.13 1.36
C GLU A 195 -7.93 -10.11 1.08
N LEU A 196 -8.37 -9.97 -0.18
CA LEU A 196 -9.39 -9.01 -0.57
C LEU A 196 -10.80 -9.49 -0.17
N ILE A 197 -11.52 -8.63 0.54
CA ILE A 197 -12.90 -8.83 0.95
C ILE A 197 -13.77 -7.75 0.28
N PRO A 198 -14.92 -8.11 -0.34
CA PRO A 198 -15.83 -7.14 -0.96
C PRO A 198 -16.30 -6.04 0.00
N LEU A 199 -16.39 -4.80 -0.50
CA LEU A 199 -16.85 -3.61 0.23
C LEU A 199 -18.36 -3.34 0.05
#